data_AF-A0A059E3J3-F1
#
_entry.id   AF-A0A059E3J3-F1
#
_cell.length_a   1.000
_cell.length_b   1.000
_cell.length_c   1.000
_cell.angle_alpha   90.00
_cell.angle_beta   90.00
_cell.angle_gamma   90.00
#
_symmetry.space_group_name_H-M   'P 1'
#
loop_
_entity.id
_entity.type
_entity.pdbx_description
1 polymer ?
#
loop_
_entity_poly.entity_id
_entity_poly.type
_entity_poly.pdbx_seq_one_letter_code
_entity_poly.pdbx_strand_id
1 'polypeptide(L)'
;MGSGKFLAGAIAATALLAGCQMMPAEQTVGEYCANPDKADEAVCKLKMEIDGNSTALADTDMRLSQARNMADSATEAAARAQASADAARARADAAMALAEEANSKEVQCETRTIQNSDTGSCRPGYALTSCTQTRYTYRAGGMSILREINDEQCRFNSRVLEMQVRCCAVSGSAPQPEDTLIENEVPPQPPQPEAPKEPVPVSP
;
A
#
# COMPACT_ATOMS: atom_id res chain seq x y z
N MET A 1 -15.00 6.81 17.05
CA MET A 1 -14.28 6.64 18.33
C MET A 1 -14.70 5.30 18.92
N GLY A 2 -13.93 4.25 18.63
CA GLY A 2 -14.23 2.86 19.00
C GLY A 2 -13.16 2.33 19.96
N SER A 3 -13.60 1.75 21.06
CA SER A 3 -12.85 1.38 22.25
C SER A 3 -11.84 0.26 22.01
N GLY A 4 -10.55 0.59 22.08
CA GLY A 4 -9.47 -0.39 22.22
C GLY A 4 -9.11 -0.60 23.68
N LYS A 5 -9.61 -1.68 24.30
CA LYS A 5 -9.14 -2.19 25.61
C LYS A 5 -9.46 -3.68 25.78
N PHE A 6 -8.76 -4.57 25.07
CA PHE A 6 -8.73 -6.01 25.40
C PHE A 6 -7.37 -6.64 25.01
N LEU A 7 -6.25 -6.08 25.45
CA LEU A 7 -4.92 -6.70 25.30
C LEU A 7 -4.04 -6.36 26.52
N ALA A 8 -4.44 -6.83 27.71
CA ALA A 8 -3.56 -6.86 28.88
C ALA A 8 -4.07 -7.92 29.86
N GLY A 9 -3.55 -9.13 29.78
CA GLY A 9 -3.90 -10.17 30.75
C GLY A 9 -3.51 -11.60 30.38
N ALA A 10 -2.28 -11.84 29.90
CA ALA A 10 -1.82 -13.20 29.61
C ALA A 10 -0.30 -13.45 29.80
N ILE A 11 0.41 -12.67 30.63
CA ILE A 11 1.87 -12.81 30.79
C ILE A 11 2.28 -13.36 32.17
N ALA A 12 1.36 -13.56 33.12
CA ALA A 12 1.71 -13.98 34.49
C ALA A 12 1.60 -15.50 34.80
N ALA A 13 1.60 -16.39 33.80
CA ALA A 13 1.40 -17.83 34.03
C ALA A 13 2.69 -18.68 34.00
N THR A 14 3.76 -18.22 33.34
CA THR A 14 4.96 -19.03 33.12
C THR A 14 5.85 -19.21 34.36
N ALA A 15 5.82 -18.28 35.31
CA ALA A 15 6.60 -18.39 36.56
C ALA A 15 6.00 -19.37 37.59
N LEU A 16 4.73 -19.73 37.45
CA LEU A 16 4.00 -20.58 38.42
C LEU A 16 4.24 -22.08 38.20
N LEU A 17 4.59 -22.48 36.98
CA LEU A 17 4.75 -23.88 36.60
C LEU A 17 6.00 -24.54 37.19
N ALA A 18 7.07 -23.77 37.44
CA ALA A 18 8.32 -24.31 37.98
C ALA A 18 8.19 -24.83 39.43
N GLY A 19 7.39 -24.17 40.26
CA GLY A 19 7.17 -24.58 41.66
C GLY A 19 6.35 -25.87 41.78
N CYS A 20 5.40 -26.09 40.87
CA CYS A 20 4.56 -27.29 40.87
C CYS A 20 5.30 -28.57 40.45
N GLN A 21 6.47 -28.47 39.78
CA GLN A 21 7.23 -29.65 39.33
C GLN A 21 8.14 -30.24 40.42
N MET A 22 8.47 -29.50 41.48
CA MET A 22 9.35 -29.97 42.55
C MET A 22 8.61 -30.60 43.74
N MET A 23 7.27 -30.62 43.69
CA MET A 23 6.40 -31.17 44.72
C MET A 23 6.11 -32.65 44.50
N PRO A 24 6.25 -33.53 45.52
CA PRO A 24 5.85 -34.93 45.45
C PRO A 24 4.37 -35.05 45.07
N ALA A 25 4.04 -35.91 44.09
CA ALA A 25 2.69 -36.03 43.53
C ALA A 25 1.61 -36.50 44.54
N GLU A 26 2.05 -37.09 45.66
CA GLU A 26 1.19 -37.67 46.69
C GLU A 26 0.82 -36.70 47.83
N GLN A 27 1.41 -35.51 47.88
CA GLN A 27 1.12 -34.51 48.92
C GLN A 27 0.23 -33.38 48.42
N THR A 28 -0.67 -32.91 49.29
CA THR A 28 -1.49 -31.74 49.00
C THR A 28 -0.68 -30.44 49.10
N VAL A 29 -1.13 -29.40 48.41
CA VAL A 29 -0.50 -28.06 48.48
C VAL A 29 -0.54 -27.50 49.91
N GLY A 30 -1.59 -27.85 50.67
CA GLY A 30 -1.70 -27.50 52.08
C GLY A 30 -0.62 -28.12 52.94
N GLU A 31 -0.33 -29.41 52.76
CA GLU A 31 0.73 -30.12 53.49
C GLU A 31 2.13 -29.67 53.07
N TYR A 32 2.35 -29.42 51.77
CA TYR A 32 3.63 -28.94 51.26
C TYR A 32 3.98 -27.55 51.78
N CYS A 33 3.01 -26.64 51.83
CA CYS A 33 3.19 -25.27 52.31
C CYS A 33 3.08 -25.12 53.83
N ALA A 34 2.80 -26.21 54.57
CA ALA A 34 2.87 -26.23 56.02
C ALA A 34 4.32 -26.34 56.54
N ASN A 35 5.28 -26.70 55.68
CA ASN A 35 6.69 -26.73 56.03
C ASN A 35 7.29 -25.30 55.99
N PRO A 36 7.86 -24.78 57.10
CA PRO A 36 8.43 -23.44 57.14
C PRO A 36 9.59 -23.23 56.15
N ASP A 37 10.33 -24.29 55.81
CA ASP A 37 11.44 -24.21 54.86
C ASP A 37 10.96 -24.04 53.39
N LYS A 38 9.65 -24.18 53.16
CA LYS A 38 8.98 -24.11 51.85
C LYS A 38 8.09 -22.88 51.70
N ALA A 39 7.95 -22.09 52.76
CA ALA A 39 7.08 -20.92 52.81
C ALA A 39 7.45 -19.85 51.76
N ASP A 40 8.73 -19.78 51.36
CA ASP A 40 9.21 -18.81 50.38
C ASP A 40 8.99 -19.20 48.91
N GLU A 41 8.57 -20.44 48.65
CA GLU A 41 8.29 -20.92 47.31
C GLU A 41 7.03 -20.26 46.73
N ALA A 42 7.03 -20.01 45.41
CA ALA A 42 5.98 -19.26 44.72
C ALA A 42 4.57 -19.84 44.95
N VAL A 43 4.47 -21.17 45.05
CA VAL A 43 3.20 -21.89 45.32
C VAL A 43 2.65 -21.57 46.72
N CYS A 44 3.53 -21.42 47.72
CA CYS A 44 3.15 -21.11 49.09
C CYS A 44 2.93 -19.61 49.32
N LYS A 45 3.60 -18.75 48.54
CA LYS A 45 3.28 -17.32 48.50
C LYS A 45 1.89 -17.05 47.93
N LEU A 46 1.46 -17.82 46.91
CA LEU A 46 0.08 -17.75 46.46
C LEU A 46 -0.92 -18.13 47.56
N LYS A 47 -0.62 -19.12 48.41
CA LYS A 47 -1.46 -19.47 49.56
C LYS A 47 -1.62 -18.27 50.51
N MET A 48 -0.53 -17.55 50.82
CA MET A 48 -0.59 -16.36 51.68
C MET A 48 -1.34 -15.17 51.06
N GLU A 49 -1.22 -14.95 49.75
CA GLU A 49 -2.03 -13.92 49.07
C GLU A 49 -3.52 -14.29 49.01
N ILE A 50 -3.83 -15.58 49.07
CA ILE A 50 -5.21 -16.11 49.04
C ILE A 50 -5.81 -16.24 50.45
N ASP A 51 -5.08 -15.98 51.53
CA ASP A 51 -5.61 -16.03 52.90
C ASP A 51 -6.71 -14.98 53.21
N GLY A 52 -6.96 -14.02 52.29
CA GLY A 52 -8.17 -13.19 52.29
C GLY A 52 -9.45 -13.91 51.80
N ASN A 53 -9.31 -15.13 51.25
CA ASN A 53 -10.38 -15.98 50.69
C ASN A 53 -10.05 -17.48 50.87
N SER A 54 -9.42 -17.84 51.99
CA SER A 54 -8.83 -19.17 52.29
C SER A 54 -9.81 -20.33 52.21
N THR A 55 -11.12 -20.08 52.36
CA THR A 55 -12.16 -21.11 52.26
C THR A 55 -12.28 -21.66 50.83
N ALA A 56 -12.01 -20.85 49.80
CA ALA A 56 -12.24 -21.26 48.42
C ALA A 56 -11.23 -22.29 47.90
N LEU A 57 -9.96 -22.24 48.34
CA LEU A 57 -8.95 -23.23 47.90
C LEU A 57 -9.07 -24.57 48.65
N ALA A 58 -9.55 -24.57 49.89
CA ALA A 58 -9.79 -25.81 50.64
C ALA A 58 -11.07 -26.54 50.17
N ASP A 59 -12.09 -25.81 49.72
CA ASP A 59 -13.31 -26.36 49.10
C ASP A 59 -13.15 -26.67 47.60
N THR A 60 -12.10 -26.13 46.95
CA THR A 60 -11.80 -26.50 45.57
C THR A 60 -11.07 -27.83 45.58
N ASP A 61 -11.84 -28.90 45.53
CA ASP A 61 -11.44 -30.30 45.38
C ASP A 61 -10.79 -30.59 44.00
N MET A 62 -10.04 -29.62 43.44
CA MET A 62 -9.20 -29.86 42.27
C MET A 62 -7.94 -30.58 42.72
N ARG A 63 -7.85 -31.86 42.39
CA ARG A 63 -6.62 -32.62 42.54
C ARG A 63 -5.51 -31.91 41.75
N LEU A 64 -4.28 -31.90 42.28
CA LEU A 64 -3.12 -31.27 41.63
C LEU A 64 -2.91 -31.74 40.18
N SER A 65 -3.31 -32.98 39.86
CA SER A 65 -3.34 -33.52 38.50
C SER A 65 -4.28 -32.74 37.57
N GLN A 66 -5.43 -32.28 38.06
CA GLN A 66 -6.37 -31.46 37.30
C GLN A 66 -5.81 -30.07 37.02
N ALA A 67 -5.16 -29.44 38.02
CA ALA A 67 -4.50 -28.16 37.83
C ALA A 67 -3.35 -28.23 36.81
N ARG A 68 -2.54 -29.30 36.86
CA ARG A 68 -1.47 -29.56 35.87
C ARG A 68 -2.05 -29.74 34.46
N ASN A 69 -3.08 -30.57 34.30
CA ASN A 69 -3.75 -30.77 33.01
C ASN A 69 -4.33 -29.45 32.44
N MET A 70 -4.87 -28.58 33.28
CA MET A 70 -5.36 -27.26 32.86
C MET A 70 -4.22 -26.34 32.41
N ALA A 71 -3.08 -26.37 33.09
CA ALA A 71 -1.93 -25.58 32.68
C ALA A 71 -1.27 -26.09 31.40
N ASP A 72 -1.20 -27.41 31.22
CA ASP A 72 -0.69 -28.03 30.00
C ASP A 72 -1.59 -27.69 28.80
N SER A 73 -2.91 -27.85 28.96
CA SER A 73 -3.87 -27.48 27.91
C SER A 73 -3.87 -25.97 27.60
N ALA A 74 -3.68 -25.11 28.59
CA ALA A 74 -3.52 -23.67 28.37
C ALA A 74 -2.22 -23.35 27.59
N THR A 75 -1.13 -24.05 27.89
CA THR A 75 0.16 -23.89 27.19
C THR A 75 0.05 -24.34 25.74
N GLU A 76 -0.61 -25.47 25.47
CA GLU A 76 -0.88 -25.94 24.11
C GLU A 76 -1.81 -25.01 23.33
N ALA A 77 -2.82 -24.43 23.99
CA ALA A 77 -3.69 -23.44 23.37
C ALA A 77 -2.92 -22.17 23.02
N ALA A 78 -2.04 -21.71 23.90
CA ALA A 78 -1.16 -20.56 23.66
C ALA A 78 -0.19 -20.82 22.49
N ALA A 79 0.42 -22.01 22.43
CA ALA A 79 1.31 -22.38 21.33
C ALA A 79 0.57 -22.39 19.98
N ARG A 80 -0.66 -22.93 19.94
CA ARG A 80 -1.52 -22.89 18.75
C ARG A 80 -1.90 -21.46 18.35
N ALA A 81 -2.17 -20.60 19.32
CA ALA A 81 -2.50 -19.20 19.07
C ALA A 81 -1.28 -18.40 18.56
N GLN A 82 -0.07 -18.68 19.06
CA GLN A 82 1.16 -18.08 18.55
C GLN A 82 1.42 -18.51 17.10
N ALA A 83 1.34 -19.81 16.81
CA ALA A 83 1.51 -20.32 15.46
C ALA A 83 0.51 -19.72 14.45
N SER A 84 -0.75 -19.50 14.88
CA SER A 84 -1.75 -18.86 14.01
C SER A 84 -1.48 -17.37 13.81
N ALA A 85 -0.99 -16.66 14.84
CA ALA A 85 -0.58 -15.27 14.73
C ALA A 85 0.63 -15.09 13.81
N ASP A 86 1.62 -15.98 13.89
CA ASP A 86 2.81 -15.95 13.03
C ASP A 86 2.44 -16.24 11.57
N ALA A 87 1.55 -17.21 11.34
CA ALA A 87 1.03 -17.48 10.00
C ALA A 87 0.24 -16.28 9.44
N ALA A 88 -0.52 -15.58 10.28
CA ALA A 88 -1.25 -14.38 9.88
C ALA A 88 -0.31 -13.22 9.53
N ARG A 89 0.75 -13.01 10.32
CA ARG A 89 1.80 -12.01 10.02
C ARG A 89 2.50 -12.31 8.70
N ALA A 90 2.95 -13.55 8.49
CA ALA A 90 3.60 -13.94 7.24
C ALA A 90 2.72 -13.68 6.00
N ARG A 91 1.41 -13.93 6.11
CA ARG A 91 0.44 -13.62 5.04
C ARG A 91 0.28 -12.12 4.83
N ALA A 92 0.25 -11.34 5.90
CA ALA A 92 0.16 -9.88 5.81
C ALA A 92 1.42 -9.29 5.15
N ASP A 93 2.60 -9.75 5.55
CA ASP A 93 3.89 -9.30 4.98
C ASP A 93 3.97 -9.64 3.49
N ALA A 94 3.57 -10.86 3.10
CA ALA A 94 3.50 -11.26 1.69
C ALA A 94 2.51 -10.40 0.88
N ALA A 95 1.36 -10.07 1.46
CA ALA A 95 0.37 -9.20 0.82
C ALA A 95 0.89 -7.77 0.66
N MET A 96 1.61 -7.22 1.64
CA MET A 96 2.22 -5.90 1.54
C MET A 96 3.31 -5.87 0.47
N ALA A 97 4.18 -6.89 0.40
CA ALA A 97 5.21 -6.96 -0.63
C ALA A 97 4.61 -6.98 -2.05
N LEU A 98 3.54 -7.75 -2.27
CA LEU A 98 2.82 -7.76 -3.55
C LEU A 98 2.16 -6.41 -3.86
N ALA A 99 1.63 -5.73 -2.84
CA ALA A 99 1.03 -4.42 -3.00
C ALA A 99 2.09 -3.35 -3.34
N GLU A 100 3.26 -3.40 -2.71
CA GLU A 100 4.39 -2.52 -3.04
C GLU A 100 4.88 -2.75 -4.48
N GLU A 101 5.00 -4.01 -4.92
CA GLU A 101 5.36 -4.32 -6.30
C GLU A 101 4.30 -3.80 -7.30
N ALA A 102 3.02 -3.96 -7.00
CA ALA A 102 1.94 -3.44 -7.83
C ALA A 102 1.95 -1.90 -7.90
N ASN A 103 2.22 -1.22 -6.77
CA ASN A 103 2.34 0.24 -6.72
C ASN A 103 3.63 0.76 -7.35
N SER A 104 4.69 -0.05 -7.45
CA SER A 104 5.94 0.32 -8.13
C SER A 104 5.78 0.47 -9.65
N LYS A 105 4.72 -0.12 -10.21
CA LYS A 105 4.33 0.05 -11.62
C LYS A 105 3.56 1.36 -11.79
N GLU A 106 4.24 2.48 -11.58
CA GLU A 106 3.65 3.81 -11.77
C GLU A 106 3.28 4.00 -13.25
N VAL A 107 2.09 4.50 -13.56
CA VAL A 107 1.69 4.79 -14.95
C VAL A 107 2.07 6.24 -15.26
N GLN A 108 3.04 6.42 -16.16
CA GLN A 108 3.45 7.74 -16.63
C GLN A 108 2.62 8.13 -17.84
N CYS A 109 1.85 9.22 -17.72
CA CYS A 109 1.04 9.73 -18.81
C CYS A 109 1.57 11.08 -19.29
N GLU A 110 1.64 11.24 -20.61
CA GLU A 110 1.92 12.49 -21.29
C GLU A 110 0.75 12.92 -22.16
N THR A 111 0.64 14.23 -22.40
CA THR A 111 -0.30 14.79 -23.36
C THR A 111 0.47 15.42 -24.50
N ARG A 112 0.19 15.00 -25.72
CA ARG A 112 0.78 15.54 -26.94
C ARG A 112 -0.24 16.39 -27.68
N THR A 113 0.15 17.60 -28.05
CA THR A 113 -0.67 18.47 -28.90
C THR A 113 -0.28 18.26 -30.36
N ILE A 114 -1.24 17.85 -31.18
CA ILE A 114 -1.05 17.64 -32.62
C ILE A 114 -1.92 18.64 -33.36
N GLN A 115 -1.32 19.37 -34.28
CA GLN A 115 -2.01 20.39 -35.06
C GLN A 115 -2.23 19.97 -36.50
N ASN A 116 -3.32 20.46 -37.07
CA ASN A 116 -3.63 20.33 -38.49
C ASN A 116 -3.52 18.87 -39.00
N SER A 117 -4.14 17.93 -38.29
CA SER A 117 -4.11 16.50 -38.59
C SER A 117 -5.49 15.88 -38.36
N ASP A 118 -5.85 14.82 -39.07
CA ASP A 118 -7.01 13.97 -38.75
C ASP A 118 -6.60 12.75 -37.90
N THR A 119 -5.32 12.43 -37.80
CA THR A 119 -4.79 11.34 -36.98
C THR A 119 -3.92 11.87 -35.83
N GLY A 120 -4.05 11.24 -34.66
CA GLY A 120 -3.17 11.44 -33.52
C GLY A 120 -2.53 10.13 -33.07
N SER A 121 -1.27 10.18 -32.64
CA SER A 121 -0.51 9.01 -32.22
C SER A 121 0.44 9.32 -31.08
N CYS A 122 0.80 8.27 -30.34
CA CYS A 122 1.74 8.34 -29.23
C CYS A 122 3.20 8.15 -29.68
N ARG A 123 4.15 8.49 -28.79
CA ARG A 123 5.55 8.10 -29.00
C ARG A 123 5.68 6.58 -28.86
N PRO A 124 6.65 5.93 -29.53
CA PRO A 124 6.93 4.52 -29.30
C PRO A 124 7.13 4.23 -27.81
N GLY A 125 6.52 3.15 -27.31
CA GLY A 125 6.55 2.79 -25.88
C GLY A 125 5.42 3.37 -25.03
N TYR A 126 4.57 4.24 -25.60
CA TYR A 126 3.35 4.71 -24.97
C TYR A 126 2.10 4.17 -25.68
N ALA A 127 1.10 3.77 -24.91
CA ALA A 127 -0.21 3.39 -25.41
C ALA A 127 -1.16 4.59 -25.42
N LEU A 128 -1.92 4.73 -26.49
CA LEU A 128 -2.90 5.80 -26.65
C LEU A 128 -4.12 5.54 -25.76
N THR A 129 -4.45 6.53 -24.92
CA THR A 129 -5.55 6.44 -23.95
C THR A 129 -6.74 7.29 -24.35
N SER A 130 -6.50 8.48 -24.92
CA SER A 130 -7.58 9.37 -25.34
C SER A 130 -7.14 10.39 -26.38
N CYS A 131 -8.08 10.80 -27.24
CA CYS A 131 -7.89 11.94 -28.13
C CYS A 131 -9.05 12.91 -28.02
N THR A 132 -8.73 14.19 -27.84
CA THR A 132 -9.72 15.27 -27.75
C THR A 132 -9.39 16.36 -28.74
N GLN A 133 -10.39 16.84 -29.48
CA GLN A 133 -10.23 18.04 -30.30
C GLN A 133 -10.31 19.26 -29.38
N THR A 134 -9.26 20.07 -29.35
CA THR A 134 -9.20 21.27 -28.48
C THR A 134 -9.47 22.56 -29.24
N ARG A 135 -9.23 22.57 -30.57
CA ARG A 135 -9.50 23.73 -31.41
C ARG A 135 -10.40 23.39 -32.60
N TYR A 136 -11.51 24.11 -32.66
CA TYR A 136 -12.50 24.06 -33.73
C TYR A 136 -12.28 25.25 -34.68
N THR A 137 -12.69 25.15 -35.94
CA THR A 137 -12.79 26.35 -36.78
C THR A 137 -14.15 26.50 -37.40
N TYR A 138 -14.54 27.76 -37.56
CA TYR A 138 -15.73 28.14 -38.30
C TYR A 138 -15.56 28.04 -39.82
N ARG A 139 -14.32 27.96 -40.34
CA ARG A 139 -14.03 27.90 -41.79
C ARG A 139 -13.60 26.53 -42.32
N ALA A 140 -13.11 25.62 -41.48
CA ALA A 140 -12.63 24.28 -41.89
C ALA A 140 -13.55 23.12 -41.42
N GLY A 141 -14.81 23.41 -41.08
CA GLY A 141 -15.76 22.43 -40.53
C GLY A 141 -15.65 22.36 -39.00
N GLY A 142 -16.80 22.22 -38.33
CA GLY A 142 -16.92 22.29 -36.88
C GLY A 142 -16.23 21.15 -36.12
N MET A 143 -16.86 20.67 -35.06
CA MET A 143 -16.36 19.49 -34.35
C MET A 143 -16.19 18.31 -35.31
N SER A 144 -15.00 17.73 -35.36
CA SER A 144 -14.78 16.48 -36.10
C SER A 144 -15.15 15.29 -35.23
N ILE A 145 -15.76 14.28 -35.85
CA ILE A 145 -16.19 13.08 -35.16
C ILE A 145 -15.01 12.11 -35.10
N LEU A 146 -14.64 11.68 -33.90
CA LEU A 146 -13.67 10.60 -33.71
C LEU A 146 -14.22 9.30 -34.31
N ARG A 147 -13.50 8.72 -35.26
CA ARG A 147 -13.90 7.50 -35.99
C ARG A 147 -13.29 6.24 -35.41
N GLU A 148 -12.08 6.35 -34.89
CA GLU A 148 -11.30 5.21 -34.44
C GLU A 148 -10.38 5.62 -33.30
N ILE A 149 -10.24 4.74 -32.32
CA ILE A 149 -9.26 4.83 -31.26
C ILE A 149 -8.77 3.42 -30.94
N ASN A 150 -7.45 3.23 -31.00
CA ASN A 150 -6.77 2.00 -30.62
C ASN A 150 -5.48 2.36 -29.86
N ASP A 151 -4.69 1.38 -29.45
CA ASP A 151 -3.50 1.60 -28.60
C ASP A 151 -2.37 2.37 -29.32
N GLU A 152 -2.41 2.49 -30.65
CA GLU A 152 -1.37 3.15 -31.46
C GLU A 152 -1.78 4.54 -31.95
N GLN A 153 -3.03 4.66 -32.41
CA GLN A 153 -3.54 5.86 -33.04
C GLN A 153 -5.03 6.11 -32.78
N CYS A 154 -5.41 7.37 -32.94
CA CYS A 154 -6.78 7.82 -33.03
C CYS A 154 -6.99 8.56 -34.34
N ARG A 155 -8.19 8.46 -34.91
CA ARG A 155 -8.50 9.06 -36.22
C ARG A 155 -9.85 9.74 -36.18
N PHE A 156 -9.87 11.01 -36.57
CA PHE A 156 -11.05 11.83 -36.79
C PHE A 156 -11.56 11.66 -38.23
N ASN A 157 -12.82 12.03 -38.47
CA ASN A 157 -13.41 11.97 -39.80
C ASN A 157 -12.80 13.00 -40.77
N SER A 158 -12.35 14.11 -40.21
CA SER A 158 -11.79 15.24 -40.94
C SER A 158 -10.62 15.82 -40.16
N ARG A 159 -9.77 16.56 -40.85
CA ARG A 159 -8.62 17.27 -40.27
C ARG A 159 -9.08 18.22 -39.17
N VAL A 160 -8.51 18.07 -37.97
CA VAL A 160 -8.70 19.02 -36.87
C VAL A 160 -7.53 19.98 -36.79
N LEU A 161 -7.79 21.22 -36.35
CA LEU A 161 -6.73 22.20 -36.17
C LEU A 161 -5.80 21.86 -35.02
N GLU A 162 -6.36 21.35 -33.93
CA GLU A 162 -5.61 20.97 -32.74
C GLU A 162 -6.36 19.83 -32.05
N MET A 163 -5.62 18.78 -31.75
CA MET A 163 -6.03 17.71 -30.84
C MET A 163 -5.00 17.53 -29.73
N GLN A 164 -5.48 17.14 -28.55
CA GLN A 164 -4.66 16.62 -27.47
C GLN A 164 -4.79 15.10 -27.42
N VAL A 165 -3.66 14.42 -27.49
CA VAL A 165 -3.55 12.97 -27.40
C VAL A 165 -2.93 12.64 -26.05
N ARG A 166 -3.66 11.89 -25.22
CA ARG A 166 -3.14 11.38 -23.95
C ARG A 166 -2.57 9.99 -24.15
N CYS A 167 -1.31 9.84 -23.80
CA CYS A 167 -0.49 8.66 -24.00
C CYS A 167 0.03 8.21 -22.64
N CYS A 168 -0.11 6.94 -22.30
CA CYS A 168 0.35 6.41 -21.02
C CYS A 168 1.26 5.20 -21.23
N ALA A 169 2.27 5.08 -20.39
CA ALA A 169 3.19 3.95 -20.33
C ALA A 169 3.35 3.49 -18.89
N VAL A 170 3.59 2.20 -18.68
CA VAL A 170 4.02 1.71 -17.36
C VAL A 170 5.48 2.11 -17.16
N SER A 171 5.81 2.70 -16.01
CA SER A 171 7.16 3.18 -15.67
C SER A 171 8.20 2.10 -15.93
N GLY A 172 9.28 2.47 -16.64
CA GLY A 172 10.32 1.54 -17.09
C GLY A 172 10.12 0.96 -18.49
N SER A 173 8.99 1.21 -19.15
CA SER A 173 8.69 0.72 -20.52
C SER A 173 8.85 1.80 -21.60
N ALA A 174 8.80 3.07 -21.21
CA ALA A 174 8.88 4.21 -22.12
C ALA A 174 10.31 4.77 -22.17
N PRO A 175 10.88 5.01 -23.36
CA PRO A 175 12.13 5.74 -23.50
C PRO A 175 11.97 7.18 -22.96
N GLN A 176 12.98 7.69 -22.25
CA GLN A 176 12.96 9.05 -21.72
C GLN A 176 12.78 10.07 -22.87
N PRO A 177 11.96 11.12 -22.67
CA PRO A 177 11.69 12.08 -23.73
C PRO A 177 12.93 12.94 -24.03
N GLU A 178 13.45 12.84 -25.24
CA GLU A 178 14.28 13.90 -25.81
C GLU A 178 13.33 15.03 -26.23
N ASP A 179 13.42 16.16 -25.53
CA ASP A 179 12.63 17.37 -25.79
C ASP A 179 13.29 18.17 -26.92
N THR A 180 13.40 17.56 -28.10
CA THR A 180 13.70 18.31 -29.32
C THR A 180 12.38 18.84 -29.86
N LEU A 181 12.12 20.12 -29.62
CA LEU A 181 11.19 20.91 -30.43
C LEU A 181 11.50 20.62 -31.91
N ILE A 182 10.65 19.83 -32.57
CA ILE A 182 10.62 19.83 -34.04
C ILE A 182 9.90 21.11 -34.43
N GLU A 183 10.65 22.20 -34.37
CA GLU A 183 10.31 23.43 -35.07
C GLU A 183 10.44 23.10 -36.55
N ASN A 184 9.32 22.90 -37.23
CA ASN A 184 9.34 22.82 -38.68
C ASN A 184 10.01 24.11 -39.17
N GLU A 185 11.20 24.00 -39.77
CA GLU A 185 11.86 25.11 -40.46
C GLU A 185 10.84 25.76 -41.38
N VAL A 186 10.39 26.96 -40.99
CA VAL A 186 9.65 27.84 -41.88
C VAL A 186 10.62 28.18 -43.01
N PRO A 187 10.29 27.89 -44.28
CA PRO A 187 11.15 28.26 -45.40
C PRO A 187 11.44 29.77 -45.31
N PRO A 188 12.69 30.22 -45.54
CA PRO A 188 13.03 31.62 -45.42
C PRO A 188 12.08 32.47 -46.28
N GLN A 189 11.49 33.50 -45.65
CA GLN A 189 10.63 34.44 -46.35
C GLN A 189 11.38 35.05 -47.55
N PRO A 190 10.78 35.12 -48.74
CA PRO A 190 11.41 35.79 -49.87
C PRO A 190 11.67 37.27 -49.51
N PRO A 191 12.78 37.86 -49.98
CA PRO A 191 13.17 39.22 -49.62
C PRO A 191 12.06 40.20 -50.01
N GLN A 192 11.66 41.05 -49.05
CA GLN A 192 10.74 42.14 -49.31
C GLN A 192 11.40 43.15 -50.27
N PRO A 193 10.67 43.65 -51.28
CA PRO A 193 11.18 44.72 -52.15
C PRO A 193 11.48 45.97 -51.32
N GLU A 194 12.69 46.52 -51.46
CA GLU A 194 13.07 47.80 -50.85
C GLU A 194 12.09 48.91 -51.27
N ALA A 195 11.58 49.64 -50.28
CA ALA A 195 10.72 50.80 -50.51
C ALA A 195 11.48 51.90 -51.29
N PRO A 196 10.82 52.63 -52.22
CA PRO A 196 11.45 53.72 -52.95
C PRO A 196 11.98 54.81 -52.00
N LYS A 197 13.24 55.20 -52.16
CA LYS A 197 13.86 56.30 -51.40
C LYS A 197 13.13 57.61 -51.71
N GLU A 198 12.59 58.24 -50.68
CA GLU A 198 11.95 59.55 -50.73
C GLU A 198 12.99 60.63 -51.07
N PRO A 199 12.68 61.62 -51.95
CA PRO A 199 13.64 62.66 -52.33
C PRO A 199 13.84 63.67 -51.20
N VAL A 200 15.10 64.00 -50.94
CA VAL A 200 15.54 64.98 -49.93
C VAL A 200 15.04 66.38 -50.31
N PRO A 201 14.42 67.16 -49.39
CA PRO A 201 13.98 68.52 -49.70
C PRO A 201 15.18 69.46 -49.73
N VAL A 202 15.33 70.19 -50.84
CA VAL A 202 16.23 71.34 -50.94
C VAL A 202 15.43 72.59 -50.57
N SER A 203 15.94 73.42 -49.67
CA SER A 203 15.35 74.73 -49.32
C SER A 203 16.44 75.66 -48.80
N PRO A 204 16.25 76.99 -48.90
CA PRO A 204 16.24 77.83 -50.10
C PRO A 204 17.59 78.53 -50.35
#